data_AF-A0A8X6SAF4-F1
#
_entry.id   AF-A0A8X6SAF4-F1
#
_cell.length_a   1.000
_cell.length_b   1.000
_cell.length_c   1.000
_cell.angle_alpha   90.00
_cell.angle_beta   90.00
_cell.angle_gamma   90.00
#
_symmetry.space_group_name_H-M   'P 1'
#
loop_
_entity.id
_entity.type
_entity.pdbx_description
1 polymer ?
#
loop_
_entity_poly.entity_id
_entity_poly.type
_entity_poly.pdbx_seq_one_letter_code
_entity_poly.pdbx_strand_id
1 'polypeptide(L)'
;MKNKARKTFQRTLNPIHKTESNRLESLLKKELRIHSQNTWATKLASLETQDNSLWQMQKHFRKKRSNIPNLTSPTGVASNDEQKAHLIANTFIDNYTENKRPENYTTNIDSDVTNTLRNFFPLPHALPFPPLTRSKSATTLKR
;
A
#
# COMPACT_ATOMS: atom_id res chain seq x y z
N MET A 1 11.75 7.58 -20.83
CA MET A 1 12.75 8.25 -19.97
C MET A 1 12.65 7.87 -18.49
N LYS A 2 11.49 7.97 -17.82
CA LYS A 2 11.31 7.56 -16.40
C LYS A 2 11.85 6.14 -16.10
N ASN A 3 11.48 5.16 -16.91
CA ASN A 3 11.93 3.77 -16.74
C ASN A 3 13.46 3.62 -16.93
N LYS A 4 14.07 4.46 -17.77
CA LYS A 4 15.53 4.49 -17.95
C LYS A 4 16.21 4.98 -16.66
N ALA A 5 15.76 6.11 -16.11
CA ALA A 5 16.28 6.65 -14.83
C ALA A 5 16.07 5.70 -13.65
N ARG A 6 14.94 4.97 -13.62
CA ARG A 6 14.70 3.93 -12.60
C ARG A 6 15.69 2.77 -12.74
N LYS A 7 15.91 2.29 -13.96
CA LYS A 7 16.87 1.22 -14.24
C LYS A 7 18.30 1.63 -13.91
N THR A 8 18.69 2.87 -14.20
CA THR A 8 20.03 3.37 -13.83
C THR A 8 20.19 3.44 -12.32
N PHE A 9 19.21 3.98 -11.59
CA PHE A 9 19.22 3.95 -10.12
C PHE A 9 19.35 2.54 -9.55
N GLN A 10 18.61 1.55 -10.09
CA GLN A 10 18.72 0.16 -9.63
C GLN A 10 20.11 -0.45 -9.85
N ARG A 11 20.84 0.01 -10.87
CA ARG A 11 22.18 -0.50 -11.19
C ARG A 11 23.28 0.21 -10.42
N THR A 12 23.16 1.53 -10.24
CA THR A 12 24.23 2.36 -9.66
C THR A 12 23.98 2.76 -8.21
N LEU A 13 22.75 2.57 -7.72
CA LEU A 13 22.27 3.01 -6.39
C LEU A 13 22.50 4.51 -6.10
N ASN A 14 22.81 5.31 -7.11
CA ASN A 14 23.12 6.72 -6.95
C ASN A 14 21.83 7.54 -6.74
N PRO A 15 21.72 8.33 -5.66
CA PRO A 15 20.52 9.10 -5.32
C PRO A 15 20.12 10.14 -6.38
N ILE A 16 21.05 10.64 -7.19
CA ILE A 16 20.75 11.61 -8.26
C ILE A 16 19.75 11.01 -9.26
N HIS A 17 19.98 9.77 -9.72
CA HIS A 17 19.07 9.09 -10.64
C HIS A 17 17.73 8.75 -10.00
N LYS A 18 17.69 8.55 -8.68
CA LYS A 18 16.44 8.37 -7.94
C LYS A 18 15.60 9.66 -7.98
N THR A 19 16.24 10.80 -7.72
CA THR A 19 15.60 12.12 -7.78
C THR A 19 15.06 12.41 -9.17
N GLU A 20 15.85 12.15 -10.21
CA GLU A 20 15.41 12.29 -11.61
C GLU A 20 14.21 11.39 -11.93
N SER A 21 14.25 10.11 -11.53
CA SER A 21 13.15 9.17 -11.76
C SER A 21 11.86 9.63 -11.07
N ASN A 22 11.96 10.09 -9.82
CA ASN A 22 10.83 10.61 -9.05
C ASN A 22 10.27 11.89 -9.69
N ARG A 23 11.13 12.83 -10.13
CA ARG A 23 10.71 14.05 -10.85
C ARG A 23 9.91 13.70 -12.10
N LEU A 24 10.43 12.79 -12.94
CA LEU A 24 9.76 12.35 -14.16
C LEU A 24 8.43 11.66 -13.87
N GLU A 25 8.36 10.87 -12.81
CA GLU A 25 7.10 10.23 -12.39
C GLU A 25 6.07 11.26 -11.92
N SER A 26 6.47 12.25 -11.13
CA SER A 26 5.58 13.32 -10.67
C SER A 26 5.06 14.16 -11.83
N LEU A 27 5.90 14.49 -12.81
CA LEU A 27 5.48 15.20 -14.02
C LEU A 27 4.45 14.38 -14.81
N LEU A 28 4.72 13.09 -15.03
CA LEU A 28 3.79 12.20 -15.73
C LEU A 28 2.45 12.09 -15.00
N LYS A 29 2.46 11.93 -13.66
CA LYS A 29 1.23 11.89 -12.86
C LYS A 29 0.45 13.21 -12.96
N LYS A 30 1.13 14.35 -12.92
CA LYS A 30 0.50 15.67 -13.08
C LYS A 30 -0.19 15.78 -14.44
N GLU A 31 0.51 15.39 -15.50
CA GLU A 31 0.00 15.47 -16.87
C GLU A 31 -1.19 14.53 -17.08
N LEU A 32 -1.07 13.27 -16.63
CA LEU A 32 -2.18 12.32 -16.69
C LEU A 32 -3.40 12.80 -15.91
N ARG A 33 -3.20 13.45 -14.76
CA ARG A 33 -4.29 14.02 -13.97
C ARG A 33 -4.98 15.16 -14.72
N ILE A 34 -4.21 16.08 -15.31
CA ILE A 34 -4.76 17.20 -16.09
C ILE A 34 -5.53 16.67 -17.29
N HIS A 35 -4.93 15.77 -18.07
CA HIS A 35 -5.58 15.14 -19.22
C HIS A 35 -6.88 14.45 -18.81
N SER A 36 -6.85 13.61 -17.76
CA SER A 36 -8.04 12.93 -17.26
C SER A 36 -9.12 13.94 -16.83
N GLN A 37 -8.75 14.98 -16.09
CA GLN A 37 -9.69 16.01 -15.66
C GLN A 37 -10.33 16.73 -16.86
N ASN A 38 -9.54 17.10 -17.87
CA ASN A 38 -10.04 17.75 -19.07
C ASN A 38 -10.99 16.83 -19.84
N THR A 39 -10.62 15.55 -20.02
CA THR A 39 -11.50 14.58 -20.70
C THR A 39 -12.82 14.39 -19.96
N TRP A 40 -12.80 14.37 -18.62
CA TRP A 40 -14.02 14.32 -17.82
C TRP A 40 -14.85 15.59 -17.93
N ALA A 41 -14.21 16.76 -17.89
CA ALA A 41 -14.89 18.05 -18.03
C ALA A 41 -15.60 18.15 -19.40
N THR A 42 -14.91 17.83 -20.49
CA THR A 42 -15.50 17.79 -21.84
C THR A 42 -16.64 16.79 -21.91
N LYS A 43 -16.46 15.58 -21.36
CA LYS A 43 -17.49 14.54 -21.36
C LYS A 43 -18.73 14.94 -20.57
N LEU A 44 -18.57 15.64 -19.45
CA LEU A 44 -19.70 16.14 -18.65
C LEU A 44 -20.42 17.30 -19.35
N ALA A 45 -19.68 18.18 -20.02
CA ALA A 45 -20.25 19.29 -20.79
C ALA A 45 -21.04 18.82 -22.01
N SER A 46 -20.72 17.64 -22.56
CA SER A 46 -21.43 17.06 -23.70
C SER A 46 -22.66 16.21 -23.33
N LEU A 47 -23.04 16.13 -22.05
CA LEU A 47 -24.20 15.34 -21.63
C LEU A 47 -25.50 16.11 -21.90
N GLU A 48 -26.42 15.47 -22.59
CA GLU A 48 -27.73 16.02 -22.93
C GLU A 48 -28.86 15.05 -22.52
N THR A 49 -30.06 15.59 -22.36
CA THR A 49 -31.27 14.85 -22.03
C THR A 49 -31.92 14.21 -23.25
N GLN A 50 -31.85 14.89 -24.40
CA GLN A 50 -32.48 14.49 -25.66
C GLN A 50 -31.85 13.24 -26.29
N ASP A 51 -30.53 13.11 -26.19
CA ASP A 51 -29.76 12.00 -26.76
C ASP A 51 -29.61 10.80 -25.79
N ASN A 52 -30.29 10.86 -24.63
CA ASN A 52 -30.24 9.86 -23.55
C ASN A 52 -28.84 9.68 -22.92
N SER A 53 -27.83 10.48 -23.29
CA SER A 53 -26.44 10.34 -22.81
C SER A 53 -26.33 10.58 -21.30
N LEU A 54 -27.08 11.54 -20.77
CA LEU A 54 -27.14 11.82 -19.34
C LEU A 54 -27.59 10.60 -18.53
N TRP A 55 -28.63 9.89 -18.98
CA TRP A 55 -29.17 8.73 -18.28
C TRP A 55 -28.23 7.52 -18.37
N GLN A 56 -27.54 7.33 -19.49
CA GLN A 56 -26.52 6.29 -19.62
C GLN A 56 -25.35 6.53 -18.66
N MET A 57 -24.91 7.78 -18.52
CA MET A 57 -23.88 8.16 -17.56
C MET A 57 -24.33 7.93 -16.11
N GLN A 58 -25.55 8.37 -15.77
CA GLN A 58 -26.17 8.14 -14.46
C GLN A 58 -26.21 6.64 -14.10
N LYS A 59 -26.60 5.80 -15.05
CA LYS A 59 -26.63 4.34 -14.89
C LYS A 59 -25.24 3.77 -14.61
N HIS A 60 -24.22 4.29 -15.28
CA HIS A 60 -22.84 3.88 -15.05
C HIS A 60 -22.36 4.21 -13.63
N PHE A 61 -22.73 5.38 -13.08
CA PHE A 61 -22.39 5.75 -11.70
C PHE A 61 -23.14 4.94 -10.65
N ARG A 62 -24.39 4.56 -10.92
CA ARG A 62 -25.19 3.71 -10.03
C ARG A 62 -24.71 2.26 -9.98
N LYS A 63 -23.95 1.80 -10.98
CA LYS A 63 -23.46 0.43 -11.04
C LYS A 63 -22.41 0.20 -9.95
N LYS A 64 -22.65 -0.78 -9.07
CA LYS A 64 -21.64 -1.27 -8.11
C LYS A 64 -20.41 -1.75 -8.88
N ARG A 65 -19.26 -1.11 -8.67
CA ARG A 65 -18.02 -1.37 -9.44
C ARG A 65 -17.31 -2.66 -9.04
N SER A 66 -17.44 -3.06 -7.78
CA SER A 66 -16.92 -4.33 -7.27
C SER A 66 -18.04 -5.08 -6.57
N ASN A 67 -18.12 -6.38 -6.86
CA ASN A 67 -18.84 -7.31 -6.02
C ASN A 67 -17.86 -7.81 -4.97
N ILE A 68 -18.01 -7.38 -3.72
CA ILE A 68 -17.23 -7.96 -2.62
C ILE A 68 -17.84 -9.34 -2.37
N PRO A 69 -17.09 -10.44 -2.56
CA PRO A 69 -17.64 -11.77 -2.31
C PRO A 69 -18.02 -11.89 -0.83
N ASN A 70 -19.10 -12.62 -0.57
CA ASN A 70 -19.46 -12.95 0.79
C ASN A 70 -18.38 -13.83 1.42
N LEU A 71 -18.17 -13.68 2.73
CA LEU A 71 -17.22 -14.50 3.46
C LEU A 71 -17.83 -15.90 3.64
N THR A 72 -17.22 -16.90 2.99
CA THR A 72 -17.71 -18.29 3.00
C THR A 72 -16.79 -19.20 3.78
N SER A 73 -17.36 -19.96 4.72
CA SER A 73 -16.75 -21.14 5.33
C SER A 73 -17.21 -22.40 4.58
N PRO A 74 -16.56 -23.56 4.81
CA PRO A 74 -17.08 -24.85 4.39
C PRO A 74 -18.51 -25.13 4.88
N THR A 75 -18.92 -24.50 5.99
CA THR A 75 -20.25 -24.64 6.60
C THR A 75 -21.31 -23.69 6.05
N GLY A 76 -20.93 -22.69 5.24
CA GLY A 76 -21.87 -21.74 4.64
C GLY A 76 -21.34 -20.30 4.56
N VAL A 77 -22.26 -19.35 4.32
CA VAL A 77 -21.94 -17.91 4.27
C VAL A 77 -22.00 -17.33 5.69
N ALA A 78 -20.95 -16.64 6.12
CA ALA A 78 -20.93 -15.91 7.39
C ALA A 78 -21.76 -14.61 7.26
N SER A 79 -22.97 -14.60 7.82
CA SER A 79 -23.87 -13.45 7.76
C SER A 79 -23.72 -12.52 8.96
N ASN A 80 -23.56 -13.09 10.17
CA ASN A 80 -23.41 -12.31 11.40
C ASN A 80 -21.96 -11.89 11.63
N ASP A 81 -21.75 -10.83 12.40
CA ASP A 81 -20.41 -10.28 12.64
C ASP A 81 -19.54 -11.21 13.49
N GLU A 82 -20.13 -11.91 14.46
CA GLU A 82 -19.45 -12.95 15.24
C GLU A 82 -18.96 -14.10 14.34
N GLN A 83 -19.81 -14.56 13.42
CA GLN A 83 -19.45 -15.62 12.47
C GLN A 83 -18.28 -15.19 11.59
N LYS A 84 -18.26 -13.92 11.14
CA LYS A 84 -17.15 -13.39 10.35
C LYS A 84 -15.86 -13.34 11.17
N ALA A 85 -15.92 -12.87 12.41
CA ALA A 85 -14.76 -12.80 13.30
C ALA A 85 -14.16 -14.19 13.57
N HIS A 86 -15.00 -15.18 13.87
CA HIS A 86 -14.58 -16.56 14.07
C HIS A 86 -13.96 -17.17 12.81
N LEU A 87 -14.57 -16.95 11.65
CA LEU A 87 -14.03 -17.44 10.39
C LEU A 87 -12.64 -16.87 10.10
N ILE A 88 -12.46 -15.56 10.28
CA ILE A 88 -11.17 -14.90 10.12
C ILE A 88 -10.15 -15.48 11.12
N ALA A 89 -10.51 -15.63 12.39
CA ALA A 89 -9.63 -16.22 13.40
C ALA A 89 -9.20 -17.64 13.03
N ASN A 90 -10.13 -18.49 12.61
CA ASN A 90 -9.84 -19.86 12.18
C ASN A 90 -8.92 -19.87 10.96
N THR A 91 -9.17 -19.01 9.95
CA THR A 91 -8.27 -18.90 8.79
C THR A 91 -6.86 -18.48 9.18
N PHE A 92 -6.69 -17.62 10.19
CA PHE A 92 -5.36 -17.28 10.67
C PHE A 92 -4.69 -18.46 11.34
N ILE A 93 -5.40 -19.21 12.18
CA ILE A 93 -4.86 -20.42 12.82
C ILE A 93 -4.42 -21.44 11.77
N ASP A 94 -5.25 -21.68 10.74
CA ASP A 94 -4.98 -22.69 9.72
C ASP A 94 -3.80 -22.33 8.81
N ASN A 95 -3.63 -21.04 8.49
CA ASN A 95 -2.62 -20.59 7.51
C ASN A 95 -1.30 -20.13 8.14
N TYR A 96 -1.26 -19.87 9.44
CA TYR A 96 -0.06 -19.41 10.12
C TYR A 96 0.47 -20.49 11.03
N THR A 97 1.67 -20.98 10.70
CA THR A 97 2.48 -21.75 11.62
C THR A 97 3.47 -20.82 12.32
N GLU A 98 3.63 -20.96 13.63
CA GLU A 98 4.71 -20.25 14.33
C GLU A 98 6.05 -20.63 13.71
N ASN A 99 6.83 -19.62 13.29
CA ASN A 99 8.23 -19.83 12.94
C ASN A 99 8.98 -20.16 14.23
N LYS A 100 9.06 -21.44 14.56
CA LYS A 100 9.92 -21.92 15.64
C LYS A 100 11.34 -21.55 15.29
N ARG A 101 11.99 -20.82 16.19
CA ARG A 101 13.42 -20.53 16.09
C ARG A 101 14.14 -21.88 15.95
N PRO A 102 14.94 -22.11 14.90
CA PRO A 102 15.67 -23.37 14.75
C PRO A 102 16.49 -23.62 16.02
N GLU A 103 16.54 -24.87 16.50
CA GLU A 103 17.24 -25.22 17.75
C GLU A 103 18.74 -24.86 17.71
N ASN A 104 19.28 -24.76 16.50
CA ASN A 104 20.63 -24.34 16.14
C ASN A 104 20.78 -22.82 15.95
N TYR A 105 19.83 -22.00 16.40
CA TYR A 105 19.96 -20.54 16.37
C TYR A 105 20.94 -20.08 17.44
N THR A 106 22.21 -19.98 17.06
CA THR A 106 23.26 -19.42 17.90
C THR A 106 23.06 -17.91 18.07
N THR A 107 23.34 -17.40 19.27
CA THR A 107 23.37 -15.95 19.60
C THR A 107 24.25 -15.11 18.66
N ASN A 108 25.16 -15.77 17.93
CA ASN A 108 26.08 -15.15 17.00
C ASN A 108 25.40 -14.65 15.70
N ILE A 109 24.25 -15.20 15.31
CA ILE A 109 23.58 -14.78 14.06
C ILE A 109 23.08 -13.34 14.19
N ASP A 110 22.52 -12.98 15.35
CA ASP A 110 22.03 -11.62 15.59
C ASP A 110 23.19 -10.62 15.67
N SER A 111 24.33 -11.01 16.25
CA SER A 111 25.54 -10.19 16.24
C SER A 111 26.14 -10.06 14.84
N ASP A 112 26.12 -11.12 14.03
CA ASP A 112 26.65 -11.09 12.66
C ASP A 112 25.78 -10.25 11.73
N VAL A 113 24.46 -10.35 11.85
CA VAL A 113 23.52 -9.48 11.12
C VAL A 113 23.69 -8.02 11.54
N THR A 114 23.82 -7.73 12.85
CA THR A 114 24.01 -6.35 13.30
C THR A 114 25.39 -5.78 12.93
N ASN A 115 26.44 -6.60 12.96
CA ASN A 115 27.79 -6.19 12.55
C ASN A 115 27.88 -5.98 11.04
N THR A 116 27.28 -6.87 10.23
CA THR A 116 27.20 -6.68 8.78
C THR A 116 26.44 -5.40 8.43
N LEU A 117 25.28 -5.15 9.05
CA LEU A 117 24.53 -3.90 8.84
C LEU A 117 25.33 -2.64 9.24
N ARG A 118 26.08 -2.69 10.36
CA ARG A 118 26.97 -1.60 10.79
C ARG A 118 28.10 -1.34 9.79
N ASN A 119 28.65 -2.38 9.19
CA ASN A 119 29.73 -2.28 8.20
C ASN A 119 29.21 -1.78 6.84
N PHE A 120 28.01 -2.20 6.44
CA PHE A 120 27.38 -1.78 5.18
C PHE A 120 26.84 -0.34 5.24
N PHE A 121 26.39 0.12 6.40
CA PHE A 121 25.97 1.49 6.64
C PHE A 121 26.84 2.09 7.76
N PRO A 122 28.05 2.61 7.45
CA PRO A 122 28.83 3.35 8.42
C PRO A 122 28.05 4.63 8.74
N LEU A 123 27.21 4.56 9.76
CA LEU A 123 26.53 5.73 10.33
C LEU A 123 27.62 6.74 10.68
N PRO A 124 27.54 7.99 10.19
CA PRO A 124 28.50 9.02 10.55
C PRO A 124 28.27 9.39 12.02
N HIS A 125 29.00 8.72 12.93
CA HIS A 125 28.97 8.89 14.39
C HIS A 125 27.59 8.73 15.06
N ALA A 126 27.56 7.83 16.04
CA ALA A 126 26.38 7.51 16.84
C ALA A 126 25.76 8.77 17.47
N LEU A 127 24.67 9.28 16.89
CA LEU A 127 23.70 10.03 17.68
C LEU A 127 23.03 9.03 18.62
N PRO A 128 22.94 9.32 19.93
CA PRO A 128 22.25 8.45 20.86
C PRO A 128 20.82 8.24 20.37
N PHE A 129 20.46 6.99 20.09
CA PHE A 129 19.08 6.67 19.75
C PHE A 129 18.20 7.17 20.89
N PRO A 130 17.22 8.06 20.63
CA PRO A 130 16.30 8.47 21.67
C PRO A 130 15.60 7.21 22.20
N PRO A 131 15.39 7.10 23.53
CA PRO A 131 14.71 5.95 24.10
C PRO A 131 13.37 5.77 23.39
N LEU A 132 13.05 4.53 23.01
CA LEU A 132 11.77 4.15 22.43
C LEU A 132 10.67 4.42 23.47
N THR A 133 10.21 5.66 23.54
CA THR A 133 9.06 6.03 24.35
C THR A 133 7.83 5.56 23.60
N ARG A 134 7.04 4.70 24.25
CA ARG A 134 5.75 4.23 23.77
C ARG A 134 4.89 5.45 23.42
N SER A 135 4.64 5.67 22.12
CA SER A 135 3.70 6.70 21.66
C SER A 135 2.38 6.50 22.39
N LYS A 136 2.01 7.46 23.24
CA LYS A 136 0.69 7.49 23.86
C LYS A 136 -0.30 7.75 22.73
N SER A 137 -1.10 6.74 22.40
CA SER A 137 -2.24 6.88 21.51
C SER A 137 -3.14 8.02 22.01
N ALA A 138 -3.16 9.13 21.29
CA ALA A 138 -4.05 10.25 21.58
C ALA A 138 -5.50 9.79 21.34
N THR A 139 -6.23 9.57 22.43
CA THR A 139 -7.68 9.40 22.38
C THR A 139 -8.28 10.80 22.36
N THR A 140 -8.50 11.36 21.17
CA THR A 140 -9.31 12.57 21.04
C THR A 140 -10.77 12.17 20.92
N LEU A 141 -11.48 12.18 22.05
CA LEU A 141 -12.94 12.22 22.11
C LEU A 141 -13.40 13.50 21.40
N LYS A 142 -14.13 13.37 20.29
CA LYS A 142 -14.90 14.47 19.71
C LYS A 142 -16.20 14.61 20.51
N ARG A 143 -16.44 15.82 21.02
CA ARG A 143 -17.74 16.27 21.54
C ARG A 143 -18.46 17.04 20.45
#